data_AF-A0A259KAQ3-F1
#
_entry.id   AF-A0A259KAQ3-F1
#
_cell.length_a   1.000
_cell.length_b   1.000
_cell.length_c   1.000
_cell.angle_alpha   90.00
_cell.angle_beta   90.00
_cell.angle_gamma   90.00
#
_symmetry.space_group_name_H-M   'P 1'
#
loop_
_entity.id
_entity.type
_entity.pdbx_description
1 polymer ?
#
loop_
_entity_poly.entity_id
_entity_poly.type
_entity_poly.pdbx_seq_one_letter_code
_entity_poly.pdbx_strand_id
1 'polypeptide(L)'
;AVELSRATPNVEVIWASTREVWNVIEADRLGCQIITAPADVLKKLPALGSRTADELSLDAVKAFRADALATGLTLDLSGRRAAE
;
A
#
# COMPACT_ATOMS: atom_id res chain seq x y z
N ALA A 1 -23.40 -8.26 -7.45
CA ALA A 1 -23.87 -8.43 -6.04
C ALA A 1 -24.35 -7.11 -5.47
N VAL A 2 -23.51 -6.08 -5.37
CA VAL A 2 -23.89 -4.76 -4.83
C VAL A 2 -25.08 -4.14 -5.56
N GLU A 3 -25.10 -4.16 -6.90
CA GLU A 3 -26.26 -3.63 -7.65
C GLU A 3 -27.55 -4.40 -7.38
N LEU A 4 -27.46 -5.73 -7.20
CA LEU A 4 -28.61 -6.57 -6.90
C LEU A 4 -29.16 -6.30 -5.49
N SER A 5 -28.30 -6.05 -4.50
CA SER A 5 -28.75 -5.79 -3.13
C SER A 5 -29.55 -4.50 -3.03
N ARG A 6 -29.28 -3.51 -3.90
CA ARG A 6 -30.03 -2.24 -3.93
C ARG A 6 -31.52 -2.41 -4.24
N ALA A 7 -31.92 -3.52 -4.88
CA ALA A 7 -33.33 -3.82 -5.14
C ALA A 7 -34.08 -4.32 -3.89
N THR A 8 -33.39 -4.63 -2.80
CA THR A 8 -33.98 -5.19 -1.58
C THR A 8 -33.52 -4.38 -0.36
N PRO A 9 -34.38 -3.50 0.21
CA PRO A 9 -33.97 -2.51 1.22
C PRO A 9 -33.33 -3.06 2.50
N ASN A 10 -33.55 -4.33 2.81
CA ASN A 10 -33.04 -4.99 4.01
C ASN A 10 -31.86 -5.94 3.74
N VAL A 11 -31.20 -5.84 2.58
CA VAL A 11 -30.03 -6.66 2.22
C VAL A 11 -28.82 -5.77 1.98
N GLU A 12 -27.71 -6.11 2.63
CA GLU A 12 -26.42 -5.43 2.49
C GLU A 12 -25.34 -6.41 2.06
N VAL A 13 -24.41 -5.95 1.24
CA VAL A 13 -23.22 -6.73 0.86
C VAL A 13 -22.11 -6.42 1.85
N ILE A 14 -21.53 -7.49 2.40
CA ILE A 14 -20.31 -7.44 3.19
C ILE A 14 -19.11 -7.89 2.36
N TRP A 15 -18.14 -7.00 2.18
CA TRP A 15 -16.82 -7.35 1.68
C TRP A 15 -16.00 -7.97 2.82
N ALA A 16 -15.52 -9.19 2.61
CA ALA A 16 -14.78 -9.95 3.61
C ALA A 16 -13.46 -10.49 3.04
N SER A 17 -12.64 -11.10 3.91
CA SER A 17 -11.31 -11.62 3.56
C SER A 17 -10.36 -10.55 2.99
N THR A 18 -10.47 -9.33 3.51
CA THR A 18 -9.58 -8.21 3.16
C THR A 18 -8.13 -8.54 3.50
N ARG A 19 -7.24 -8.45 2.52
CA ARG A 19 -5.79 -8.75 2.68
C ARG A 19 -4.89 -7.55 2.49
N GLU A 20 -5.38 -6.54 1.79
CA GLU A 20 -4.61 -5.36 1.44
C GLU A 20 -5.39 -4.11 1.83
N VAL A 21 -4.66 -3.04 2.13
CA VAL A 21 -5.26 -1.72 2.42
C VAL A 21 -6.05 -1.22 1.20
N TRP A 22 -5.60 -1.56 -0.01
CA TRP A 22 -6.26 -1.20 -1.25
C TRP A 22 -7.67 -1.77 -1.40
N ASN A 23 -7.98 -2.93 -0.81
CA ASN A 23 -9.32 -3.51 -0.91
C ASN A 23 -10.38 -2.62 -0.25
N VAL A 24 -10.00 -1.78 0.71
CA VAL A 24 -10.90 -0.78 1.31
C VAL A 24 -11.34 0.25 0.25
N ILE A 25 -10.41 0.67 -0.60
CA ILE A 25 -10.68 1.60 -1.69
C ILE A 25 -11.52 0.93 -2.80
N GLU A 26 -11.26 -0.33 -3.09
CA GLU A 26 -12.05 -1.09 -4.06
C GLU A 26 -13.49 -1.30 -3.60
N ALA A 27 -13.69 -1.68 -2.33
CA ALA A 27 -15.01 -1.84 -1.75
C ALA A 27 -15.81 -0.53 -1.76
N ASP A 28 -15.18 0.59 -1.43
CA ASP A 28 -15.77 1.93 -1.50
C ASP A 28 -16.15 2.31 -2.94
N ARG A 29 -15.23 2.14 -3.90
CA ARG A 29 -15.48 2.43 -5.33
C ARG A 29 -16.62 1.60 -5.92
N LEU A 30 -16.76 0.35 -5.46
CA LEU A 30 -17.85 -0.54 -5.88
C LEU A 30 -19.17 -0.26 -5.13
N GLY A 31 -19.15 0.61 -4.11
CA GLY A 31 -20.31 0.97 -3.30
C GLY A 31 -20.78 -0.17 -2.39
N CYS A 32 -19.86 -1.00 -1.91
CA CYS A 32 -20.15 -2.05 -0.95
C CYS A 32 -20.59 -1.43 0.39
N GLN A 33 -21.69 -1.90 0.96
CA GLN A 33 -22.27 -1.27 2.15
C GLN A 33 -21.41 -1.48 3.40
N ILE A 34 -20.84 -2.69 3.53
CA ILE A 34 -20.03 -3.07 4.68
C ILE A 34 -18.71 -3.65 4.18
N ILE A 35 -17.62 -3.31 4.86
CA ILE A 35 -16.34 -3.99 4.75
C ILE A 35 -15.86 -4.43 6.13
N THR A 36 -15.33 -5.65 6.21
CA THR A 36 -14.60 -6.13 7.37
C THR A 36 -13.14 -6.40 6.99
N ALA A 37 -12.21 -5.98 7.84
CA ALA A 37 -10.79 -6.11 7.61
C ALA A 37 -10.00 -6.33 8.90
N PRO A 38 -8.84 -7.01 8.84
CA PRO A 38 -7.92 -7.10 9.96
C PRO A 38 -7.50 -5.73 10.51
N ALA A 39 -7.31 -5.64 11.83
CA ALA A 39 -7.03 -4.37 12.50
C ALA A 39 -5.72 -3.69 12.03
N ASP A 40 -4.72 -4.48 11.64
CA ASP A 40 -3.45 -4.00 11.09
C ASP A 40 -3.60 -3.42 9.68
N VAL A 41 -4.55 -3.90 8.88
CA VAL A 41 -4.94 -3.28 7.60
C VAL A 41 -5.60 -1.93 7.85
N LEU A 42 -6.58 -1.87 8.77
CA LEU A 42 -7.30 -0.63 9.08
C LEU A 42 -6.38 0.47 9.63
N LYS A 43 -5.41 0.09 10.47
CA LYS A 43 -4.41 1.04 11.03
C LYS A 43 -3.53 1.69 9.96
N LYS A 44 -3.38 1.09 8.78
CA LYS A 44 -2.58 1.63 7.67
C LYS A 44 -3.35 2.62 6.79
N LEU A 45 -4.68 2.69 6.91
CA LEU A 45 -5.51 3.57 6.09
C LEU A 45 -5.10 5.04 6.12
N PRO A 46 -4.77 5.66 7.29
CA PRO A 46 -4.36 7.06 7.33
C PRO A 46 -3.08 7.37 6.54
N ALA A 47 -2.27 6.36 6.20
CA ALA A 47 -1.06 6.53 5.40
C ALA A 47 -1.35 6.57 3.88
N LEU A 48 -2.53 6.15 3.43
CA LEU A 48 -2.88 6.24 2.02
C LEU A 48 -3.00 7.71 1.58
N GLY A 49 -2.26 8.08 0.54
CA GLY A 49 -2.28 9.43 -0.01
C GLY A 49 -1.64 10.50 0.88
N SER A 50 -1.04 10.15 2.02
CA SER A 50 -0.36 11.11 2.89
C SER A 50 1.03 11.51 2.39
N ARG A 51 1.58 10.75 1.44
CA ARG A 51 2.92 10.94 0.85
C ARG A 51 2.88 10.68 -0.64
N THR A 52 3.75 11.36 -1.38
CA THR A 52 3.93 11.15 -2.82
C THR A 52 4.74 9.87 -3.10
N ALA A 53 4.63 9.35 -4.33
CA ALA A 53 5.42 8.22 -4.77
C ALA A 53 6.93 8.49 -4.72
N ASP A 54 7.34 9.72 -5.04
CA ASP A 54 8.75 10.14 -5.03
C ASP A 54 9.32 10.15 -3.61
N GLU A 55 8.56 10.67 -2.62
CA GLU A 55 8.98 10.68 -1.22
C GLU A 55 9.13 9.27 -0.65
N LEU A 56 8.16 8.39 -0.94
CA LEU A 56 8.22 6.99 -0.51
C LEU A 56 9.39 6.26 -1.16
N SER A 57 9.62 6.48 -2.46
CA SER A 57 10.74 5.88 -3.20
C SER A 57 12.09 6.35 -2.67
N LEU A 58 12.24 7.65 -2.42
CA LEU A 58 13.46 8.23 -1.88
C LEU A 58 13.78 7.67 -0.49
N ASP A 59 12.78 7.53 0.39
CA ASP A 59 12.99 6.97 1.72
C ASP A 59 13.36 5.49 1.68
N ALA A 60 12.78 4.71 0.77
CA ALA A 60 13.17 3.32 0.56
C ALA A 60 14.66 3.21 0.16
N VAL A 61 15.12 4.05 -0.78
CA VAL A 61 16.52 4.10 -1.19
C VAL A 61 17.45 4.49 -0.02
N LYS A 62 17.03 5.47 0.80
CA LYS A 62 17.78 5.85 2.00
C LYS A 62 17.88 4.69 3.00
N ALA A 63 16.78 3.96 3.22
CA ALA A 63 16.76 2.79 4.11
C ALA A 63 17.71 1.70 3.60
N PHE A 64 17.63 1.33 2.32
CA PHE A 64 18.56 0.35 1.73
C PHE A 64 20.03 0.77 1.87
N ARG A 65 20.33 2.06 1.65
CA ARG A 65 21.69 2.57 1.85
C ARG A 65 22.14 2.45 3.31
N ALA A 66 21.26 2.78 4.26
CA ALA A 66 21.58 2.67 5.68
C ALA A 66 21.89 1.22 6.07
N ASP A 67 21.08 0.27 5.62
CA ASP A 67 21.28 -1.17 5.88
C ASP A 67 22.57 -1.70 5.23
N ALA A 68 22.87 -1.28 3.99
CA ALA A 68 24.11 -1.64 3.31
C ALA A 68 25.35 -1.16 4.08
N LEU A 69 25.33 0.09 4.56
CA LEU A 69 26.44 0.63 5.36
C LEU A 69 26.55 -0.07 6.72
N ALA A 70 25.43 -0.37 7.38
CA ALA A 70 25.41 -1.08 8.66
C ALA A 70 25.99 -2.50 8.56
N THR A 71 25.90 -3.13 7.38
CA THR A 71 26.48 -4.45 7.08
C THR A 71 27.91 -4.38 6.51
N GLY A 72 28.49 -3.19 6.37
CA GLY A 72 29.85 -3.00 5.85
C GLY A 72 29.97 -3.09 4.33
N LEU A 73 28.86 -3.08 3.60
CA LEU A 73 28.88 -3.06 2.14
C LEU A 73 29.32 -1.68 1.62
N THR A 74 30.27 -1.68 0.69
CA THR A 74 30.78 -0.48 0.03
C THR A 74 30.71 -0.63 -1.49
N LEU A 75 30.39 0.46 -2.19
CA LEU A 75 30.44 0.49 -3.65
C LEU A 75 31.90 0.72 -4.09
N ASP A 76 32.45 -0.19 -4.88
CA ASP A 76 33.71 0.05 -5.57
C ASP A 76 33.48 1.06 -6.72
N LEU A 77 34.22 2.16 -6.67
CA LEU A 77 34.12 3.26 -7.62
C LEU A 77 35.27 3.23 -8.65
N SER A 78 36.18 2.26 -8.56
CA SER A 78 37.38 2.15 -9.40
C SER A 78 37.07 2.12 -10.91
N GLY A 79 35.89 1.61 -11.31
CA GLY A 79 35.44 1.52 -12.70
C GLY A 79 34.75 2.76 -13.28
N ARG A 80 34.49 3.83 -12.51
CA ARG A 80 33.68 4.98 -12.99
C ARG A 80 34.33 5.82 -14.09
N ARG A 81 35.66 5.74 -14.26
CA ARG A 81 36.39 6.44 -15.33
C ARG A 81 36.18 5.85 -16.74
N ALA A 82 35.50 4.70 -16.87
CA ALA A 82 35.27 4.06 -18.17
C ALA A 82 33.96 4.49 -18.86
N ALA A 83 33.12 5.30 -18.20
CA ALA A 83 31.79 5.68 -18.68
C ALA A 83 31.61 7.19 -18.92
N GLU A 84 32.68 7.99 -18.73
CA GLU A 84 32.83 9.36 -19.26
C GLU A 84 33.72 9.31 -20.51
#